data_AF-A0A928AUU0-F1
#
_entry.id   AF-A0A928AUU0-F1
#
_cell.length_a   1.000
_cell.length_b   1.000
_cell.length_c   1.000
_cell.angle_alpha   90.00
_cell.angle_beta   90.00
_cell.angle_gamma   90.00
#
_symmetry.space_group_name_H-M   'P 1'
#
loop_
_entity.id
_entity.type
_entity.pdbx_description
1 polymer ?
#
loop_
_entity_poly.entity_id
_entity_poly.type
_entity_poly.pdbx_seq_one_letter_code
_entity_poly.pdbx_strand_id
1 'polypeptide(L)'
;MKTKYFFLALAALGAVACSEKVDDGGNKTNPEANVNAEKGYLAINLKSTDDVTRADYEDGTAEEQTINSVTFYFFDAAGNPFNVNANGSYYNVAVTDNGDVEAPNIESMTDPVLVIEKYKGEFPAKVVAVVNYTGTTNLSLNDLKNTLTTVGHTSGAQFIMTNSAYVNGAGEVVDATPLSIEHFQTSADKALQNPVTIYVERVVAKVNVKAGDTAFNTNTKVGEKEVYAKVNGWNLAATQDESYFVKTVDAAWTDAVLGFVWNDAVYFRSYWTGKTSDTAVSNAFTPALLTNNDDTVEYLGEHVNAANTDRTKYIVSATLQDVDGNAIEIAQWYGTNYIGEDALLAAVAPTLKNKLMLLTTDGVNNVYTSIDDSQLQCVAGLLGAESYEVKFQLAEDAPTTGWYSFDGTQYTAVADVNAELAKIEPAKVWKNGQTYYYADVKHLGDAYGIVRNHSYKINITGVKGWGTPVYAPNMEIETPVKPTDKETYISAEINVLSWRVVSNDVALE
;
A
#
# COMPACT_ATOMS: atom_id res chain seq x y z
N MET A 1 -34.16 4.54 -38.47
CA MET A 1 -34.73 5.69 -37.74
C MET A 1 -34.96 5.22 -36.31
N LYS A 2 -33.96 5.42 -35.45
CA LYS A 2 -33.97 4.94 -34.06
C LYS A 2 -34.66 6.01 -33.20
N THR A 3 -35.77 5.64 -32.58
CA THR A 3 -36.57 6.52 -31.73
C THR A 3 -35.79 6.79 -30.44
N LYS A 4 -35.33 8.03 -30.27
CA LYS A 4 -34.75 8.54 -29.03
C LYS A 4 -35.91 8.82 -28.08
N TYR A 5 -36.02 8.08 -26.98
CA TYR A 5 -36.91 8.46 -25.89
C TYR A 5 -36.26 9.60 -25.12
N PHE A 6 -36.92 10.75 -25.18
CA PHE A 6 -36.56 11.97 -24.48
C PHE A 6 -37.07 11.84 -23.04
N PHE A 7 -36.19 11.56 -22.09
CA PHE A 7 -36.54 11.63 -20.68
C PHE A 7 -36.66 13.10 -20.28
N LEU A 8 -37.86 13.47 -19.85
CA LEU A 8 -38.18 14.81 -19.38
C LEU A 8 -37.59 14.96 -17.97
N ALA A 9 -36.57 15.82 -17.85
CA ALA A 9 -35.95 16.19 -16.59
C ALA A 9 -36.98 16.82 -15.64
N LEU A 10 -37.16 16.21 -14.46
CA LEU A 10 -37.75 16.88 -13.31
C LEU A 10 -36.67 16.94 -12.22
N ALA A 11 -35.94 18.06 -12.21
CA ALA A 11 -35.07 18.43 -11.11
C ALA A 11 -35.94 18.71 -9.87
N ALA A 12 -36.09 17.71 -9.01
CA ALA A 12 -36.61 17.86 -7.68
C ALA A 12 -35.46 17.68 -6.69
N LEU A 13 -34.85 18.81 -6.28
CA LEU A 13 -34.16 18.91 -4.99
C LEU A 13 -35.21 18.67 -3.89
N GLY A 14 -35.42 17.40 -3.57
CA GLY A 14 -36.34 16.95 -2.55
C GLY A 14 -35.58 16.27 -1.43
N ALA A 15 -35.28 17.03 -0.37
CA ALA A 15 -35.10 16.47 0.95
C ALA A 15 -36.44 15.83 1.38
N VAL A 16 -36.66 14.58 0.96
CA VAL A 16 -37.63 13.70 1.58
C VAL A 16 -36.80 12.76 2.45
N ALA A 17 -36.62 13.17 3.70
CA ALA A 17 -36.43 12.22 4.78
C ALA A 17 -37.67 11.30 4.77
N CYS A 18 -37.61 10.22 4.00
CA CYS A 18 -38.40 9.04 4.32
C CYS A 18 -37.88 8.64 5.70
N SER A 19 -38.71 8.81 6.72
CA SER A 19 -38.45 8.20 8.02
C SER A 19 -38.18 6.73 7.75
N GLU A 20 -36.93 6.30 7.90
CA GLU A 20 -36.63 4.90 8.09
C GLU A 20 -37.41 4.50 9.35
N LYS A 21 -38.56 3.85 9.13
CA LYS A 21 -39.07 2.98 10.17
C LYS A 21 -38.03 1.89 10.29
N VAL A 22 -37.20 2.02 11.33
CA VAL A 22 -36.41 0.93 11.88
C VAL A 22 -37.40 -0.19 12.18
N ASP A 23 -37.37 -1.23 11.36
CA ASP A 23 -38.21 -2.41 11.52
C ASP A 23 -37.35 -3.46 12.22
N ASP A 24 -37.72 -3.75 13.46
CA ASP A 24 -37.06 -4.62 14.43
C ASP A 24 -36.62 -5.94 13.79
N GLY A 25 -35.34 -6.29 13.95
CA GLY A 25 -34.61 -7.37 13.28
C GLY A 25 -35.06 -8.80 13.60
N GLY A 26 -36.34 -9.05 13.79
CA GLY A 26 -36.93 -10.39 13.85
C GLY A 26 -37.08 -11.02 12.46
N ASN A 27 -37.14 -12.35 12.42
CA ASN A 27 -37.64 -13.06 11.24
C ASN A 27 -39.08 -12.59 11.00
N LYS A 28 -39.31 -11.81 9.93
CA LYS A 28 -40.63 -11.30 9.59
C LYS A 28 -41.48 -12.46 9.08
N THR A 29 -42.29 -13.04 9.96
CA THR A 29 -43.43 -13.86 9.54
C THR A 29 -44.51 -12.92 9.02
N ASN A 30 -44.98 -13.22 7.82
CA ASN A 30 -46.00 -12.47 7.10
C ASN A 30 -47.29 -12.33 7.92
N PRO A 31 -47.70 -11.14 8.40
CA PRO A 31 -49.03 -10.95 8.97
C PRO A 31 -50.13 -10.88 7.88
N GLU A 32 -49.75 -10.85 6.60
CA GLU A 32 -50.64 -10.65 5.45
C GLU A 32 -50.49 -11.76 4.41
N ALA A 33 -50.71 -13.01 4.82
CA ALA A 33 -50.84 -14.15 3.92
C ALA A 33 -52.06 -14.06 2.95
N ASN A 34 -52.57 -12.87 2.63
CA ASN A 34 -53.80 -12.71 1.85
C ASN A 34 -53.89 -11.44 0.96
N VAL A 35 -52.80 -10.80 0.56
CA VAL A 35 -52.87 -9.79 -0.51
C VAL A 35 -52.22 -10.29 -1.80
N ASN A 36 -53.07 -10.93 -2.62
CA ASN A 36 -52.79 -11.37 -3.97
C ASN A 36 -52.48 -10.20 -4.92
N ALA A 37 -51.19 -9.93 -5.08
CA ALA A 37 -50.51 -10.21 -6.35
C ALA A 37 -49.15 -10.77 -5.92
N GLU A 38 -48.89 -12.07 -6.14
CA GLU A 38 -47.73 -12.77 -5.58
C GLU A 38 -46.43 -12.03 -5.93
N LYS A 39 -45.93 -11.20 -5.00
CA LYS A 39 -44.64 -10.53 -5.11
C LYS A 39 -43.57 -11.61 -5.17
N GLY A 40 -42.73 -11.59 -6.19
CA GLY A 40 -41.75 -12.65 -6.42
C GLY A 40 -40.63 -12.24 -7.37
N TYR A 41 -40.56 -10.95 -7.71
CA TYR A 41 -39.55 -10.39 -8.61
C TYR A 41 -38.69 -9.37 -7.87
N LEU A 42 -37.37 -9.51 -7.94
CA LEU A 42 -36.40 -8.56 -7.38
C LEU A 42 -35.43 -8.18 -8.49
N ALA A 43 -35.28 -6.88 -8.73
CA ALA A 43 -34.19 -6.37 -9.56
C ALA A 43 -33.19 -5.62 -8.68
N ILE A 44 -31.94 -5.63 -9.09
CA ILE A 44 -30.84 -4.98 -8.39
C ILE A 44 -30.08 -4.12 -9.38
N ASN A 45 -29.69 -2.92 -8.98
CA ASN A 45 -28.67 -2.15 -9.65
C ASN A 45 -27.49 -1.90 -8.70
N LEU A 46 -26.29 -1.88 -9.25
CA LEU A 46 -25.08 -1.54 -8.51
C LEU A 46 -24.77 -0.07 -8.68
N LYS A 47 -24.27 0.53 -7.60
CA LYS A 47 -23.72 1.89 -7.59
C LYS A 47 -22.33 1.81 -6.97
N SER A 48 -21.28 2.07 -7.75
CA SER A 48 -19.94 2.26 -7.19
C SER A 48 -19.91 3.57 -6.41
N THR A 49 -19.24 3.64 -5.26
CA THR A 49 -19.21 4.87 -4.43
C THR A 49 -18.02 5.79 -4.76
N ASP A 50 -18.28 7.10 -4.86
CA ASP A 50 -17.38 8.28 -4.95
C ASP A 50 -17.82 9.36 -3.91
N ASP A 51 -17.35 10.63 -3.92
CA ASP A 51 -17.94 11.80 -3.22
C ASP A 51 -17.62 13.16 -3.94
N VAL A 52 -18.31 14.26 -3.61
CA VAL A 52 -18.59 15.43 -4.49
C VAL A 52 -17.62 16.60 -4.43
N THR A 53 -16.79 16.73 -3.40
CA THR A 53 -15.91 17.90 -3.31
C THR A 53 -14.74 17.69 -4.27
N ARG A 54 -14.86 18.24 -5.49
CA ARG A 54 -13.88 18.13 -6.60
C ARG A 54 -12.44 18.57 -6.26
N ALA A 55 -12.15 19.02 -5.05
CA ALA A 55 -10.80 19.31 -4.57
C ALA A 55 -10.11 18.06 -3.98
N ASP A 56 -10.90 17.06 -3.59
CA ASP A 56 -10.51 16.01 -2.66
C ASP A 56 -10.58 14.62 -3.33
N TYR A 57 -11.09 14.46 -4.55
CA TYR A 57 -11.49 13.16 -5.12
C TYR A 57 -10.95 12.95 -6.55
N GLU A 58 -10.60 11.71 -6.93
CA GLU A 58 -10.14 11.32 -8.27
C GLU A 58 -10.94 10.15 -8.83
N ASP A 59 -11.62 10.38 -9.96
CA ASP A 59 -12.31 9.34 -10.72
C ASP A 59 -11.34 8.20 -11.11
N GLY A 60 -11.77 6.96 -10.92
CA GLY A 60 -11.04 5.82 -11.46
C GLY A 60 -10.92 5.85 -12.99
N THR A 61 -9.95 5.14 -13.57
CA THR A 61 -9.86 4.89 -15.01
C THR A 61 -11.02 4.01 -15.50
N ALA A 62 -11.28 3.99 -16.81
CA ALA A 62 -12.29 3.10 -17.38
C ALA A 62 -12.03 1.60 -17.06
N GLU A 63 -10.76 1.21 -16.99
CA GLU A 63 -10.34 -0.14 -16.59
C GLU A 63 -10.66 -0.38 -15.10
N GLU A 64 -10.37 0.60 -14.25
CA GLU A 64 -10.63 0.54 -12.80
C GLU A 64 -12.12 0.43 -12.47
N GLN A 65 -12.99 0.87 -13.37
CA GLN A 65 -14.46 0.86 -13.20
C GLN A 65 -15.16 -0.33 -13.87
N THR A 66 -14.45 -1.14 -14.65
CA THR A 66 -15.08 -2.18 -15.48
C THR A 66 -15.83 -3.23 -14.65
N ILE A 67 -17.11 -3.43 -14.94
CA ILE A 67 -17.98 -4.46 -14.36
C ILE A 67 -18.29 -5.52 -15.42
N ASN A 68 -17.88 -6.77 -15.19
CA ASN A 68 -18.12 -7.88 -16.12
C ASN A 68 -19.22 -8.84 -15.64
N SER A 69 -19.18 -9.17 -14.35
CA SER A 69 -20.09 -10.14 -13.74
C SER A 69 -20.32 -9.79 -12.28
N VAL A 70 -21.43 -10.28 -11.72
CA VAL A 70 -21.78 -10.09 -10.32
C VAL A 70 -22.31 -11.40 -9.77
N THR A 71 -21.81 -11.79 -8.60
CA THR A 71 -22.38 -12.86 -7.80
C THR A 71 -23.19 -12.24 -6.67
N PHE A 72 -24.49 -12.52 -6.60
CA PHE A 72 -25.32 -12.14 -5.46
C PHE A 72 -25.44 -13.31 -4.47
N TYR A 73 -25.25 -13.05 -3.18
CA TYR A 73 -25.51 -13.98 -2.08
C TYR A 73 -26.66 -13.47 -1.23
N PHE A 74 -27.63 -14.34 -0.94
CA PHE A 74 -28.83 -14.00 -0.20
C PHE A 74 -28.85 -14.64 1.18
N PHE A 75 -29.37 -13.92 2.17
CA PHE A 75 -29.38 -14.37 3.56
C PHE A 75 -30.72 -14.12 4.26
N ASP A 76 -30.99 -14.93 5.28
CA ASP A 76 -32.02 -14.63 6.27
C ASP A 76 -31.58 -13.49 7.22
N ALA A 77 -32.42 -13.12 8.18
CA ALA A 77 -32.12 -12.04 9.12
C ALA A 77 -30.87 -12.34 9.97
N ALA A 78 -30.64 -13.61 10.30
CA ALA A 78 -29.51 -14.09 11.08
C ALA A 78 -28.20 -14.20 10.27
N GLY A 79 -28.25 -14.03 8.95
CA GLY A 79 -27.09 -14.14 8.06
C GLY A 79 -26.81 -15.57 7.56
N ASN A 80 -27.74 -16.50 7.75
CA ASN A 80 -27.63 -17.85 7.19
C ASN A 80 -27.96 -17.81 5.68
N PRO A 81 -27.39 -18.72 4.88
CA PRO A 81 -27.67 -18.81 3.45
C PRO A 81 -29.18 -18.96 3.18
N PHE A 82 -29.74 -18.10 2.33
CA PHE A 82 -31.13 -18.14 1.92
C PHE A 82 -31.24 -18.56 0.46
N ASN A 83 -31.86 -19.72 0.19
CA ASN A 83 -31.98 -20.24 -1.17
C ASN A 83 -33.01 -19.45 -1.98
N VAL A 84 -32.57 -18.85 -3.08
CA VAL A 84 -33.42 -18.07 -4.00
C VAL A 84 -33.64 -18.78 -5.35
N ASN A 85 -32.86 -19.83 -5.65
CA ASN A 85 -32.97 -20.60 -6.90
C ASN A 85 -32.48 -22.07 -6.70
N ALA A 86 -32.52 -22.86 -7.78
CA ALA A 86 -32.11 -24.28 -7.77
C ALA A 86 -30.60 -24.50 -7.54
N ASN A 87 -29.76 -23.50 -7.80
CA ASN A 87 -28.31 -23.51 -7.58
C ASN A 87 -27.92 -23.09 -6.15
N GLY A 88 -28.88 -22.70 -5.30
CA GLY A 88 -28.69 -22.42 -3.88
C GLY A 88 -28.92 -20.95 -3.49
N SER A 89 -28.09 -20.45 -2.56
CA SER A 89 -28.20 -19.11 -1.97
C SER A 89 -27.42 -18.04 -2.73
N TYR A 90 -26.83 -18.38 -3.88
CA TYR A 90 -26.11 -17.45 -4.73
C TYR A 90 -26.62 -17.44 -6.17
N TYR A 91 -26.37 -16.33 -6.88
CA TYR A 91 -26.78 -16.14 -8.26
C TYR A 91 -25.75 -15.33 -9.04
N ASN A 92 -25.17 -15.93 -10.08
CA ASN A 92 -24.19 -15.29 -10.96
C ASN A 92 -24.91 -14.64 -12.13
N VAL A 93 -24.64 -13.36 -12.37
CA VAL A 93 -25.22 -12.61 -13.49
C VAL A 93 -24.14 -11.90 -14.27
N ALA A 94 -24.23 -11.96 -15.59
CA ALA A 94 -23.51 -11.04 -16.46
C ALA A 94 -24.20 -9.68 -16.40
N VAL A 95 -23.42 -8.62 -16.21
CA VAL A 95 -23.95 -7.26 -16.07
C VAL A 95 -23.24 -6.37 -17.09
N THR A 96 -23.96 -5.38 -17.60
CA THR A 96 -23.39 -4.35 -18.47
C THR A 96 -23.39 -3.05 -17.71
N ASP A 97 -22.23 -2.40 -17.67
CA ASP A 97 -22.12 -1.01 -17.22
C ASP A 97 -22.94 -0.12 -18.17
N ASN A 98 -23.80 0.73 -17.61
CA ASN A 98 -24.65 1.60 -18.40
C ASN A 98 -24.04 2.99 -18.63
N GLY A 99 -22.89 3.29 -18.00
CA GLY A 99 -22.14 4.52 -18.16
C GLY A 99 -22.81 5.76 -17.55
N ASP A 100 -23.87 5.60 -16.75
CA ASP A 100 -24.59 6.70 -16.11
C ASP A 100 -23.98 7.07 -14.74
N VAL A 101 -24.00 8.37 -14.42
CA VAL A 101 -23.55 8.97 -13.15
C VAL A 101 -24.72 9.75 -12.55
N GLU A 102 -25.41 9.18 -11.55
CA GLU A 102 -26.69 9.73 -11.05
C GLU A 102 -26.64 10.36 -9.64
N ALA A 103 -25.49 10.39 -8.98
CA ALA A 103 -25.34 11.11 -7.73
C ALA A 103 -23.89 11.56 -7.56
N PRO A 104 -23.63 12.48 -6.64
CA PRO A 104 -22.33 13.10 -6.57
C PRO A 104 -21.25 12.21 -5.94
N ASN A 105 -21.68 11.07 -5.40
CA ASN A 105 -20.88 10.10 -4.68
C ASN A 105 -20.88 8.74 -5.39
N ILE A 106 -20.95 8.75 -6.74
CA ILE A 106 -21.11 7.53 -7.54
C ILE A 106 -20.27 7.60 -8.82
N GLU A 107 -19.35 6.66 -9.00
CA GLU A 107 -18.48 6.62 -10.19
C GLU A 107 -19.15 5.92 -11.39
N SER A 108 -19.90 4.84 -11.14
CA SER A 108 -20.53 4.03 -12.19
C SER A 108 -21.80 3.34 -11.72
N MET A 109 -22.67 3.02 -12.67
CA MET A 109 -23.92 2.30 -12.45
C MET A 109 -24.08 1.16 -13.43
N THR A 110 -24.81 0.13 -12.99
CA THR A 110 -25.26 -0.93 -13.90
C THR A 110 -26.71 -0.73 -14.26
N ASP A 111 -27.10 -1.25 -15.43
CA ASP A 111 -28.52 -1.46 -15.70
C ASP A 111 -29.14 -2.35 -14.60
N PRO A 112 -30.41 -2.09 -14.22
CA PRO A 112 -31.14 -2.98 -13.33
C PRO A 112 -31.18 -4.41 -13.89
N VAL A 113 -30.75 -5.38 -13.09
CA VAL A 113 -30.74 -6.79 -13.43
C VAL A 113 -31.80 -7.50 -12.63
N LEU A 114 -32.61 -8.34 -13.29
CA LEU A 114 -33.56 -9.21 -12.59
C LEU A 114 -32.81 -10.38 -11.94
N VAL A 115 -32.85 -10.47 -10.61
CA VAL A 115 -32.04 -11.41 -9.82
C VAL A 115 -32.90 -12.53 -9.20
N ILE A 116 -34.16 -12.24 -8.90
CA ILE A 116 -35.13 -13.24 -8.42
C ILE A 116 -36.35 -13.20 -9.32
N GLU A 117 -36.78 -14.38 -9.79
CA GLU A 117 -37.97 -14.56 -10.61
C GLU A 117 -38.94 -15.56 -9.98
N LYS A 118 -40.19 -15.12 -9.80
CA LYS A 118 -41.33 -15.99 -9.40
C LYS A 118 -41.11 -16.73 -8.08
N TYR A 119 -40.39 -16.14 -7.14
CA TYR A 119 -40.22 -16.72 -5.81
C TYR A 119 -41.54 -16.72 -5.04
N LYS A 120 -41.86 -17.84 -4.39
CA LYS A 120 -43.05 -17.99 -3.53
C LYS A 120 -42.61 -18.52 -2.16
N GLY A 121 -42.88 -17.78 -1.09
CA GLY A 121 -42.51 -18.20 0.27
C GLY A 121 -41.99 -17.03 1.10
N GLU A 122 -41.06 -17.32 2.01
CA GLU A 122 -40.34 -16.31 2.81
C GLU A 122 -39.35 -15.53 1.94
N PHE A 123 -39.08 -14.27 2.26
CA PHE A 123 -38.15 -13.45 1.46
C PHE A 123 -36.79 -13.38 2.13
N PRO A 124 -35.67 -13.32 1.38
CA PRO A 124 -34.38 -13.03 1.97
C PRO A 124 -34.40 -11.64 2.63
N ALA A 125 -33.69 -11.52 3.74
CA ALA A 125 -33.62 -10.28 4.52
C ALA A 125 -32.38 -9.45 4.19
N LYS A 126 -31.34 -10.07 3.59
CA LYS A 126 -30.08 -9.39 3.24
C LYS A 126 -29.52 -9.92 1.92
N VAL A 127 -28.76 -9.07 1.23
CA VAL A 127 -28.02 -9.45 0.01
C VAL A 127 -26.62 -8.84 0.02
N VAL A 128 -25.64 -9.62 -0.41
CA VAL A 128 -24.27 -9.17 -0.73
C VAL A 128 -24.03 -9.38 -2.23
N ALA A 129 -23.46 -8.37 -2.88
CA ALA A 129 -22.95 -8.45 -4.25
C ALA A 129 -21.42 -8.59 -4.21
N VAL A 130 -20.88 -9.50 -5.01
CA VAL A 130 -19.44 -9.63 -5.28
C VAL A 130 -19.24 -9.47 -6.78
N VAL A 131 -18.71 -8.32 -7.16
CA VAL A 131 -18.48 -7.88 -8.54
C VAL A 131 -17.17 -8.46 -9.06
N ASN A 132 -17.11 -8.76 -10.36
CA ASN A 132 -15.97 -9.38 -11.06
C ASN A 132 -15.53 -10.71 -10.43
N TYR A 133 -16.48 -11.41 -9.83
CA TYR A 133 -16.29 -12.72 -9.20
C TYR A 133 -17.41 -13.67 -9.66
N THR A 134 -17.09 -14.97 -9.73
CA THR A 134 -18.05 -16.04 -10.03
C THR A 134 -18.10 -17.01 -8.86
N GLY A 135 -19.17 -16.94 -8.07
CA GLY A 135 -19.39 -17.87 -6.96
C GLY A 135 -19.67 -19.30 -7.44
N THR A 136 -19.26 -20.27 -6.61
CA THR A 136 -19.42 -21.70 -6.90
C THR A 136 -20.08 -22.49 -5.76
N THR A 137 -20.29 -21.87 -4.61
CA THR A 137 -20.84 -22.51 -3.40
C THR A 137 -21.73 -21.57 -2.61
N ASN A 138 -22.64 -22.14 -1.83
CA ASN A 138 -23.40 -21.41 -0.81
C ASN A 138 -22.47 -21.01 0.33
N LEU A 139 -22.59 -19.77 0.77
CA LEU A 139 -21.82 -19.21 1.89
C LEU A 139 -22.80 -18.48 2.83
N SER A 140 -22.54 -18.54 4.14
CA SER A 140 -23.20 -17.64 5.09
C SER A 140 -22.57 -16.25 5.01
N LEU A 141 -23.23 -15.24 5.58
CA LEU A 141 -22.64 -13.89 5.65
C LEU A 141 -21.34 -13.91 6.47
N ASN A 142 -21.28 -14.75 7.52
CA ASN A 142 -20.08 -14.96 8.30
C ASN A 142 -18.96 -15.61 7.48
N ASP A 143 -19.26 -16.58 6.62
CA ASP A 143 -18.25 -17.20 5.75
C ASP A 143 -17.70 -16.17 4.74
N LEU A 144 -18.56 -15.34 4.15
CA LEU A 144 -18.13 -14.26 3.24
C LEU A 144 -17.22 -13.24 3.95
N LYS A 145 -17.56 -12.85 5.19
CA LYS A 145 -16.71 -11.98 6.02
C LYS A 145 -15.33 -12.55 6.32
N ASN A 146 -15.20 -13.88 6.27
CA ASN A 146 -13.95 -14.58 6.52
C ASN A 146 -13.30 -15.13 5.24
N THR A 147 -13.88 -14.89 4.07
CA THR A 147 -13.30 -15.28 2.78
C THR A 147 -12.25 -14.25 2.37
N LEU A 148 -10.99 -14.68 2.31
CA LEU A 148 -9.89 -13.93 1.69
C LEU A 148 -9.88 -14.18 0.19
N THR A 149 -9.63 -13.12 -0.57
CA THR A 149 -9.33 -13.19 -1.99
C THR A 149 -7.96 -12.59 -2.23
N THR A 150 -7.19 -13.21 -3.14
CA THR A 150 -5.99 -12.59 -3.67
C THR A 150 -6.40 -11.32 -4.43
N VAL A 151 -5.67 -10.25 -4.18
CA VAL A 151 -5.81 -8.93 -4.78
C VAL A 151 -4.39 -8.46 -5.13
N GLY A 152 -4.06 -8.37 -6.43
CA GLY A 152 -2.67 -8.12 -6.82
C GLY A 152 -2.49 -7.76 -8.30
N HIS A 153 -1.34 -7.17 -8.62
CA HIS A 153 -1.17 -5.95 -9.43
C HIS A 153 -0.87 -6.14 -10.95
N THR A 154 -1.41 -5.23 -11.78
CA THR A 154 -0.77 -4.47 -12.90
C THR A 154 -1.71 -4.17 -14.07
N SER A 155 -2.85 -4.85 -14.21
CA SER A 155 -3.72 -4.61 -15.37
C SER A 155 -4.74 -3.49 -15.19
N GLY A 156 -4.93 -2.99 -13.97
CA GLY A 156 -5.97 -1.99 -13.68
C GLY A 156 -7.39 -2.47 -13.98
N ALA A 157 -7.60 -3.78 -14.24
CA ALA A 157 -8.83 -4.31 -14.82
C ALA A 157 -9.47 -5.36 -13.91
N GLN A 158 -10.81 -5.44 -13.96
CA GLN A 158 -11.62 -6.45 -13.27
C GLN A 158 -11.50 -6.45 -11.75
N PHE A 159 -11.40 -5.28 -11.12
CA PHE A 159 -11.35 -5.20 -9.66
C PHE A 159 -12.57 -5.86 -9.03
N ILE A 160 -12.31 -6.72 -8.05
CA ILE A 160 -13.37 -7.22 -7.20
C ILE A 160 -13.93 -6.04 -6.40
N MET A 161 -15.25 -5.93 -6.40
CA MET A 161 -15.96 -4.94 -5.59
C MET A 161 -17.02 -5.66 -4.77
N THR A 162 -17.26 -5.19 -3.56
CA THR A 162 -18.25 -5.77 -2.65
C THR A 162 -19.02 -4.69 -1.96
N ASN A 163 -20.11 -5.05 -1.28
CA ASN A 163 -20.89 -4.10 -0.49
C ASN A 163 -19.99 -3.19 0.35
N SER A 164 -20.24 -1.88 0.27
CA SER A 164 -19.66 -0.96 1.23
C SER A 164 -20.15 -1.29 2.64
N ALA A 165 -19.27 -1.12 3.62
CA ALA A 165 -19.61 -1.34 5.03
C ALA A 165 -19.56 -0.04 5.82
N TYR A 166 -20.57 0.23 6.65
CA TYR A 166 -20.68 1.47 7.43
C TYR A 166 -21.65 1.29 8.61
N VAL A 167 -21.76 2.31 9.47
CA VAL A 167 -22.76 2.37 10.55
C VAL A 167 -23.86 3.35 10.15
N ASN A 168 -25.11 2.91 10.14
CA ASN A 168 -26.25 3.73 9.71
C ASN A 168 -26.64 4.78 10.77
N GLY A 169 -27.64 5.61 10.47
CA GLY A 169 -28.14 6.64 11.40
C GLY A 169 -28.78 6.08 12.69
N ALA A 170 -29.08 4.78 12.72
CA ALA A 170 -29.58 4.08 13.91
C ALA A 170 -28.45 3.46 14.77
N GLY A 171 -27.19 3.58 14.34
CA GLY A 171 -26.04 2.99 15.04
C GLY A 171 -25.80 1.52 14.74
N GLU A 172 -26.38 0.99 13.67
CA GLU A 172 -26.26 -0.43 13.27
C GLU A 172 -25.22 -0.59 12.17
N VAL A 173 -24.45 -1.68 12.22
CA VAL A 173 -23.53 -2.05 11.15
C VAL A 173 -24.32 -2.54 9.93
N VAL A 174 -24.07 -1.89 8.79
CA VAL A 174 -24.54 -2.29 7.47
C VAL A 174 -23.34 -2.83 6.70
N ASP A 175 -23.27 -4.14 6.51
CA ASP A 175 -22.24 -4.86 5.75
C ASP A 175 -22.82 -5.83 4.70
N ALA A 176 -24.15 -5.81 4.59
CA ALA A 176 -24.97 -6.41 3.57
C ALA A 176 -26.20 -5.52 3.36
N THR A 177 -26.70 -5.41 2.13
CA THR A 177 -27.86 -4.56 1.84
C THR A 177 -29.13 -5.18 2.44
N PRO A 178 -29.86 -4.48 3.32
CA PRO A 178 -31.09 -4.98 3.89
C PRO A 178 -32.19 -5.04 2.83
N LEU A 179 -33.01 -6.09 2.90
CA LEU A 179 -34.15 -6.31 2.02
C LEU A 179 -35.46 -6.25 2.81
N SER A 180 -36.44 -5.52 2.27
CA SER A 180 -37.80 -5.45 2.79
C SER A 180 -38.79 -6.00 1.76
N ILE A 181 -40.03 -6.27 2.19
CA ILE A 181 -41.11 -6.71 1.29
C ILE A 181 -41.45 -5.68 0.21
N GLU A 182 -41.09 -4.41 0.41
CA GLU A 182 -41.33 -3.34 -0.57
C GLU A 182 -40.39 -3.45 -1.78
N HIS A 183 -39.23 -4.08 -1.60
CA HIS A 183 -38.29 -4.35 -2.68
C HIS A 183 -38.79 -5.43 -3.65
N PHE A 184 -39.67 -6.32 -3.20
CA PHE A 184 -40.23 -7.38 -4.04
C PHE A 184 -41.46 -6.90 -4.81
N GLN A 185 -41.42 -7.09 -6.13
CA GLN A 185 -42.43 -6.63 -7.05
C GLN A 185 -43.28 -7.77 -7.60
N THR A 186 -44.43 -7.38 -8.15
CA THR A 186 -45.47 -8.28 -8.68
C THR A 186 -45.20 -8.74 -10.12
N SER A 187 -44.19 -8.18 -10.78
CA SER A 187 -43.79 -8.51 -12.15
C SER A 187 -42.34 -8.07 -12.41
N ALA A 188 -41.67 -8.70 -13.37
CA ALA A 188 -40.34 -8.32 -13.83
C ALA A 188 -40.23 -6.83 -14.21
N ASP A 189 -41.17 -6.30 -15.00
CA ASP A 189 -41.13 -4.90 -15.44
C ASP A 189 -41.16 -3.91 -14.27
N LYS A 190 -42.00 -4.18 -13.26
CA LYS A 190 -42.06 -3.37 -12.03
C LYS A 190 -40.79 -3.49 -11.21
N ALA A 191 -40.16 -4.67 -11.15
CA ALA A 191 -38.88 -4.87 -10.48
C ALA A 191 -37.79 -4.02 -11.14
N LEU A 192 -37.68 -4.08 -12.47
CA LEU A 192 -36.71 -3.29 -13.24
C LEU A 192 -36.93 -1.78 -13.11
N GLN A 193 -38.18 -1.33 -12.89
CA GLN A 193 -38.50 0.08 -12.62
C GLN A 193 -38.26 0.51 -11.15
N ASN A 194 -38.11 -0.44 -10.23
CA ASN A 194 -37.93 -0.19 -8.79
C ASN A 194 -36.82 -1.11 -8.24
N PRO A 195 -35.57 -1.00 -8.74
CA PRO A 195 -34.50 -1.88 -8.31
C PRO A 195 -34.04 -1.56 -6.89
N VAL A 196 -33.52 -2.59 -6.21
CA VAL A 196 -32.72 -2.39 -5.00
C VAL A 196 -31.35 -1.90 -5.41
N THR A 197 -30.93 -0.81 -4.80
CA THR A 197 -29.57 -0.29 -4.95
C THR A 197 -28.62 -0.97 -3.97
N ILE A 198 -27.52 -1.50 -4.49
CA ILE A 198 -26.38 -1.96 -3.70
C ILE A 198 -25.19 -1.05 -3.97
N TYR A 199 -24.69 -0.43 -2.90
CA TYR A 199 -23.44 0.34 -2.94
C TYR A 199 -22.26 -0.61 -2.82
N VAL A 200 -21.30 -0.48 -3.72
CA VAL A 200 -20.09 -1.30 -3.74
C VAL A 200 -18.82 -0.47 -3.67
N GLU A 201 -17.77 -1.07 -3.13
CA GLU A 201 -16.42 -0.51 -3.05
C GLU A 201 -15.39 -1.54 -3.52
N ARG A 202 -14.31 -1.08 -4.17
CA ARG A 202 -13.20 -1.94 -4.56
C ARG A 202 -12.56 -2.53 -3.32
N VAL A 203 -12.11 -3.78 -3.39
CA VAL A 203 -11.43 -4.45 -2.28
C VAL A 203 -9.93 -4.12 -2.19
N VAL A 204 -9.43 -3.18 -3.01
CA VAL A 204 -8.03 -2.75 -3.10
C VAL A 204 -7.87 -1.23 -2.93
N ALA A 205 -6.64 -0.77 -2.69
CA ALA A 205 -6.24 0.64 -2.65
C ALA A 205 -5.25 1.01 -3.77
N LYS A 206 -5.13 2.29 -4.21
CA LYS A 206 -3.99 2.81 -5.04
C LYS A 206 -2.88 3.24 -4.13
N VAL A 207 -1.72 2.77 -4.52
CA VAL A 207 -0.38 3.32 -4.46
C VAL A 207 0.01 4.29 -5.58
N ASN A 208 0.25 5.59 -5.38
CA ASN A 208 1.06 6.37 -6.33
C ASN A 208 2.06 7.25 -5.58
N VAL A 209 3.32 7.26 -6.01
CA VAL A 209 4.38 8.12 -5.46
C VAL A 209 4.92 9.01 -6.57
N LYS A 210 5.02 10.32 -6.31
CA LYS A 210 5.55 11.32 -7.24
C LYS A 210 6.70 12.07 -6.61
N ALA A 211 7.80 12.20 -7.32
CA ALA A 211 8.94 13.03 -6.91
C ALA A 211 9.20 14.19 -7.86
N GLY A 212 8.73 14.09 -9.11
CA GLY A 212 9.13 15.02 -10.16
C GLY A 212 10.58 14.81 -10.59
N ASP A 213 10.97 15.59 -11.59
CA ASP A 213 12.26 15.39 -12.27
C ASP A 213 13.40 16.27 -11.69
N THR A 214 13.17 16.98 -10.60
CA THR A 214 14.16 17.86 -9.97
C THR A 214 14.89 17.19 -8.81
N ALA A 215 16.17 17.49 -8.63
CA ALA A 215 16.91 17.07 -7.45
C ALA A 215 16.61 17.97 -6.23
N PHE A 216 16.38 17.37 -5.08
CA PHE A 216 16.06 18.06 -3.83
C PHE A 216 17.34 18.46 -3.09
N ASN A 217 17.45 19.71 -2.67
CA ASN A 217 18.57 20.13 -1.81
C ASN A 217 18.46 19.41 -0.46
N THR A 218 19.49 18.64 -0.07
CA THR A 218 19.48 17.85 1.17
C THR A 218 19.73 18.69 2.42
N ASN A 219 19.99 19.99 2.27
CA ASN A 219 20.45 20.92 3.32
C ASN A 219 21.74 20.46 4.00
N THR A 220 22.57 19.70 3.27
CA THR A 220 23.86 19.22 3.76
C THR A 220 24.98 19.58 2.78
N LYS A 221 26.21 19.52 3.30
CA LYS A 221 27.42 19.71 2.52
C LYS A 221 28.40 18.58 2.76
N VAL A 222 29.20 18.27 1.75
CA VAL A 222 30.39 17.44 1.88
C VAL A 222 31.60 18.24 1.38
N GLY A 223 32.55 18.49 2.27
CA GLY A 223 33.53 19.55 2.05
C GLY A 223 32.84 20.90 1.83
N GLU A 224 33.10 21.54 0.69
CA GLU A 224 32.47 22.82 0.30
C GLU A 224 31.26 22.64 -0.63
N LYS A 225 30.98 21.43 -1.10
CA LYS A 225 29.91 21.14 -2.07
C LYS A 225 28.57 20.98 -1.36
N GLU A 226 27.55 21.64 -1.88
CA GLU A 226 26.15 21.32 -1.55
C GLU A 226 25.75 19.98 -2.17
N VAL A 227 24.94 19.24 -1.43
CA VAL A 227 24.45 17.92 -1.87
C VAL A 227 22.97 18.01 -2.20
N TYR A 228 22.59 17.37 -3.30
CA TYR A 228 21.22 17.25 -3.78
C TYR A 228 20.89 15.77 -3.95
N ALA A 229 19.65 15.37 -3.68
CA ALA A 229 19.16 14.01 -3.89
C ALA A 229 18.21 14.00 -5.10
N LYS A 230 18.60 13.30 -6.16
CA LYS A 230 17.77 13.08 -7.35
C LYS A 230 17.07 11.73 -7.21
N VAL A 231 15.74 11.74 -7.08
CA VAL A 231 14.95 10.50 -7.06
C VAL A 231 15.04 9.80 -8.41
N ASN A 232 15.29 8.50 -8.39
CA ASN A 232 15.43 7.64 -9.57
C ASN A 232 14.21 6.75 -9.78
N GLY A 233 13.58 6.33 -8.69
CA GLY A 233 12.35 5.54 -8.72
C GLY A 233 11.93 5.11 -7.32
N TRP A 234 10.81 4.39 -7.24
CA TRP A 234 10.23 3.93 -5.99
C TRP A 234 9.71 2.50 -6.07
N ASN A 235 9.35 1.94 -4.92
CA ASN A 235 8.51 0.75 -4.81
C ASN A 235 7.83 0.73 -3.43
N LEU A 236 6.93 -0.24 -3.21
CA LEU A 236 6.34 -0.50 -1.90
C LEU A 236 7.02 -1.68 -1.20
N ALA A 237 6.96 -1.69 0.12
CA ALA A 237 7.28 -2.83 0.96
C ALA A 237 6.19 -3.05 2.00
N ALA A 238 6.17 -4.24 2.61
CA ALA A 238 5.16 -4.65 3.57
C ALA A 238 3.72 -4.50 3.02
N THR A 239 3.53 -4.95 1.78
CA THR A 239 2.23 -4.94 1.08
C THR A 239 1.46 -6.21 1.35
N GLN A 240 0.13 -6.10 1.38
CA GLN A 240 -0.78 -7.26 1.38
C GLN A 240 -1.28 -7.51 -0.05
N ASP A 241 -1.25 -8.76 -0.47
CA ASP A 241 -1.80 -9.23 -1.75
C ASP A 241 -3.14 -9.95 -1.57
N GLU A 242 -3.78 -9.78 -0.41
CA GLU A 242 -5.06 -10.37 -0.07
C GLU A 242 -5.99 -9.35 0.61
N SER A 243 -7.29 -9.54 0.45
CA SER A 243 -8.31 -8.77 1.18
C SER A 243 -9.57 -9.60 1.39
N TYR A 244 -10.30 -9.32 2.47
CA TYR A 244 -11.58 -9.97 2.72
C TYR A 244 -12.65 -9.49 1.74
N PHE A 245 -13.65 -10.31 1.42
CA PHE A 245 -14.77 -9.81 0.63
C PHE A 245 -15.56 -8.73 1.37
N VAL A 246 -15.93 -8.96 2.63
CA VAL A 246 -16.73 -7.99 3.38
C VAL A 246 -15.84 -7.23 4.37
N LYS A 247 -15.82 -5.90 4.24
CA LYS A 247 -15.10 -5.01 5.15
C LYS A 247 -15.70 -5.12 6.56
N THR A 248 -14.82 -5.19 7.56
CA THR A 248 -15.24 -5.25 8.97
C THR A 248 -15.21 -3.84 9.57
N VAL A 249 -16.32 -3.43 10.18
CA VAL A 249 -16.48 -2.15 10.90
C VAL A 249 -17.04 -2.41 12.29
N ASP A 250 -16.82 -1.47 13.22
CA ASP A 250 -17.27 -1.58 14.61
C ASP A 250 -18.14 -0.37 14.99
N ALA A 251 -19.38 -0.64 15.43
CA ALA A 251 -20.30 0.40 15.88
C ALA A 251 -19.86 1.11 17.18
N ALA A 252 -18.89 0.55 17.91
CA ALA A 252 -18.32 1.19 19.10
C ALA A 252 -17.25 2.24 18.77
N TRP A 253 -16.76 2.32 17.53
CA TRP A 253 -15.76 3.32 17.16
C TRP A 253 -16.34 4.74 17.17
N THR A 254 -15.51 5.68 17.60
CA THR A 254 -15.83 7.10 17.56
C THR A 254 -14.72 7.85 16.84
N ASP A 255 -15.07 8.99 16.23
CA ASP A 255 -14.11 9.84 15.54
C ASP A 255 -12.97 10.30 16.47
N ALA A 256 -13.25 10.49 17.76
CA ALA A 256 -12.26 10.86 18.76
C ALA A 256 -11.26 9.73 19.05
N VAL A 257 -11.69 8.46 19.00
CA VAL A 257 -10.82 7.30 19.23
C VAL A 257 -9.93 7.04 18.02
N LEU A 258 -10.47 7.20 16.80
CA LEU A 258 -9.71 6.99 15.57
C LEU A 258 -8.90 8.23 15.15
N GLY A 259 -9.25 9.42 15.64
CA GLY A 259 -8.60 10.68 15.32
C GLY A 259 -9.08 11.33 14.02
N PHE A 260 -10.16 10.82 13.42
CA PHE A 260 -10.74 11.32 12.18
C PHE A 260 -12.20 10.86 12.03
N VAL A 261 -12.97 11.56 11.21
CA VAL A 261 -14.34 11.13 10.85
C VAL A 261 -14.25 9.79 10.14
N TRP A 262 -14.69 8.68 10.74
CA TRP A 262 -14.44 7.36 10.15
C TRP A 262 -15.64 6.78 9.40
N ASN A 263 -16.84 7.30 9.66
CA ASN A 263 -18.11 6.80 9.13
C ASN A 263 -18.90 7.90 8.44
N ASP A 264 -19.52 7.58 7.31
CA ASP A 264 -20.41 8.47 6.58
C ASP A 264 -21.67 7.72 6.12
N ALA A 265 -22.67 7.72 7.00
CA ALA A 265 -23.94 7.04 6.76
C ALA A 265 -24.72 7.63 5.57
N VAL A 266 -24.57 8.93 5.30
CA VAL A 266 -25.29 9.61 4.21
C VAL A 266 -24.79 9.13 2.86
N TYR A 267 -23.49 8.83 2.76
CA TYR A 267 -22.87 8.29 1.55
C TYR A 267 -22.65 6.78 1.60
N PHE A 268 -23.29 6.07 2.54
CA PHE A 268 -23.27 4.61 2.64
C PHE A 268 -21.85 4.02 2.72
N ARG A 269 -20.92 4.68 3.44
CA ARG A 269 -19.50 4.28 3.45
C ARG A 269 -18.79 4.53 4.77
N SER A 270 -17.67 3.85 4.93
CA SER A 270 -16.73 4.05 6.03
C SER A 270 -15.30 4.09 5.52
N TYR A 271 -14.39 4.47 6.40
CA TYR A 271 -13.05 4.89 6.03
C TYR A 271 -11.95 4.27 6.89
N TRP A 272 -12.33 3.24 7.62
CA TRP A 272 -11.44 2.42 8.40
C TRP A 272 -11.96 0.99 8.43
N THR A 273 -11.08 0.04 8.70
CA THR A 273 -11.47 -1.37 8.88
C THR A 273 -10.82 -1.97 10.12
N GLY A 274 -11.47 -3.00 10.66
CA GLY A 274 -11.05 -3.65 11.89
C GLY A 274 -10.19 -4.88 11.62
N LYS A 275 -10.05 -5.28 10.35
CA LYS A 275 -9.48 -6.57 9.97
C LYS A 275 -8.63 -6.44 8.70
N THR A 276 -7.49 -7.12 8.69
CA THR A 276 -6.57 -7.29 7.55
C THR A 276 -6.20 -8.77 7.43
N SER A 277 -5.61 -9.20 6.31
CA SER A 277 -5.03 -10.55 6.21
C SER A 277 -3.96 -10.75 7.31
N ASP A 278 -3.90 -11.96 7.87
CA ASP A 278 -2.85 -12.39 8.81
C ASP A 278 -1.62 -12.95 8.06
N THR A 279 -1.64 -12.96 6.72
CA THR A 279 -0.51 -13.37 5.88
C THR A 279 0.70 -12.47 6.17
N ALA A 280 1.85 -13.11 6.39
CA ALA A 280 3.09 -12.42 6.69
C ALA A 280 3.53 -11.56 5.50
N VAL A 281 3.90 -10.32 5.77
CA VAL A 281 4.40 -9.39 4.76
C VAL A 281 5.93 -9.42 4.71
N SER A 282 6.49 -9.08 3.54
CA SER A 282 7.93 -8.90 3.37
C SER A 282 8.30 -7.42 3.39
N ASN A 283 9.33 -7.08 4.17
CA ASN A 283 9.99 -5.78 4.11
C ASN A 283 11.17 -5.77 3.13
N ALA A 284 11.51 -6.92 2.55
CA ALA A 284 12.69 -7.06 1.71
C ALA A 284 12.55 -6.27 0.41
N PHE A 285 13.64 -5.64 -0.02
CA PHE A 285 13.71 -4.93 -1.30
C PHE A 285 15.13 -4.93 -1.85
N THR A 286 15.25 -4.75 -3.16
CA THR A 286 16.54 -4.57 -3.83
C THR A 286 16.61 -3.14 -4.40
N PRO A 287 17.57 -2.29 -4.01
CA PRO A 287 17.64 -0.90 -4.46
C PRO A 287 17.60 -0.71 -5.98
N ALA A 288 18.28 -1.58 -6.74
CA ALA A 288 18.27 -1.55 -8.21
C ALA A 288 16.89 -1.82 -8.84
N LEU A 289 15.94 -2.38 -8.09
CA LEU A 289 14.58 -2.70 -8.55
C LEU A 289 13.55 -1.64 -8.15
N LEU A 290 13.96 -0.58 -7.47
CA LEU A 290 13.12 0.59 -7.17
C LEU A 290 12.96 1.44 -8.44
N THR A 291 12.13 0.96 -9.37
CA THR A 291 12.04 1.44 -10.76
C THR A 291 10.70 2.08 -11.11
N ASN A 292 9.72 2.07 -10.21
CA ASN A 292 8.45 2.77 -10.43
C ASN A 292 8.72 4.28 -10.54
N ASN A 293 7.97 4.94 -11.41
CA ASN A 293 8.10 6.38 -11.68
C ASN A 293 6.81 7.13 -11.27
N ASP A 294 6.76 8.43 -11.54
CA ASP A 294 5.64 9.30 -11.16
C ASP A 294 4.28 8.89 -11.76
N ASP A 295 4.29 8.19 -12.89
CA ASP A 295 3.08 7.70 -13.58
C ASP A 295 2.69 6.29 -13.13
N THR A 296 3.57 5.58 -12.39
CA THR A 296 3.29 4.22 -11.94
C THR A 296 2.22 4.21 -10.87
N VAL A 297 1.32 3.22 -10.96
CA VAL A 297 0.23 2.99 -10.02
C VAL A 297 0.31 1.55 -9.54
N GLU A 298 0.17 1.35 -8.24
CA GLU A 298 0.14 0.05 -7.58
C GLU A 298 -1.23 -0.17 -6.91
N TYR A 299 -1.80 -1.39 -6.96
CA TYR A 299 -3.05 -1.79 -6.31
C TYR A 299 -2.92 -2.91 -5.27
N LEU A 300 -2.90 -2.58 -3.99
CA LEU A 300 -2.69 -3.56 -2.92
C LEU A 300 -3.94 -3.79 -2.06
N GLY A 301 -3.93 -4.90 -1.33
CA GLY A 301 -4.93 -5.24 -0.33
C GLY A 301 -4.85 -4.36 0.92
N GLU A 302 -5.90 -4.42 1.72
CA GLU A 302 -5.97 -3.74 3.00
C GLU A 302 -4.86 -4.19 3.94
N HIS A 303 -4.29 -3.23 4.64
CA HIS A 303 -3.27 -3.47 5.65
C HIS A 303 -3.35 -2.42 6.76
N VAL A 304 -4.08 -2.74 7.83
CA VAL A 304 -4.31 -1.85 8.97
C VAL A 304 -3.90 -2.50 10.29
N ASN A 305 -3.75 -1.71 11.35
CA ASN A 305 -3.42 -2.19 12.71
C ASN A 305 -2.12 -3.01 12.81
N ALA A 306 -1.26 -2.94 11.79
CA ALA A 306 0.03 -3.59 11.78
C ALA A 306 0.97 -2.98 12.83
N ALA A 307 1.82 -3.82 13.41
CA ALA A 307 2.95 -3.34 14.21
C ALA A 307 3.81 -2.38 13.38
N ASN A 308 4.48 -1.44 14.04
CA ASN A 308 5.26 -0.39 13.34
C ASN A 308 6.26 -0.98 12.31
N THR A 309 6.83 -2.15 12.60
CA THR A 309 7.78 -2.84 11.71
C THR A 309 7.13 -3.33 10.40
N ASP A 310 5.82 -3.57 10.41
CA ASP A 310 5.10 -4.27 9.34
C ASP A 310 4.10 -3.36 8.64
N ARG A 311 4.00 -2.08 9.01
CA ARG A 311 3.23 -1.10 8.25
C ARG A 311 3.72 -1.03 6.81
N THR A 312 2.81 -0.89 5.85
CA THR A 312 3.16 -0.66 4.44
C THR A 312 4.00 0.60 4.30
N LYS A 313 5.06 0.52 3.50
CA LYS A 313 6.05 1.59 3.31
C LYS A 313 6.21 1.88 1.83
N TYR A 314 6.52 3.14 1.52
CA TYR A 314 7.10 3.49 0.24
C TYR A 314 8.61 3.67 0.40
N ILE A 315 9.37 3.09 -0.52
CA ILE A 315 10.83 3.13 -0.55
C ILE A 315 11.24 3.81 -1.86
N VAL A 316 12.18 4.74 -1.76
CA VAL A 316 12.61 5.60 -2.86
C VAL A 316 14.10 5.45 -3.05
N SER A 317 14.54 5.13 -4.27
CA SER A 317 15.95 5.19 -4.66
C SER A 317 16.31 6.60 -5.11
N ALA A 318 17.50 7.07 -4.76
CA ALA A 318 18.02 8.34 -5.21
C ALA A 318 19.53 8.32 -5.45
N THR A 319 20.00 9.31 -6.20
CA THR A 319 21.41 9.60 -6.41
C THR A 319 21.76 10.95 -5.79
N LEU A 320 22.75 10.94 -4.90
CA LEU A 320 23.37 12.15 -4.36
C LEU A 320 24.25 12.77 -5.43
N GLN A 321 24.05 14.06 -5.70
CA GLN A 321 24.73 14.82 -6.73
C GLN A 321 25.09 16.24 -6.27
N ASP A 322 26.03 16.87 -6.96
CA ASP A 322 26.32 18.29 -6.79
C ASP A 322 25.32 19.18 -7.55
N VAL A 323 25.49 20.49 -7.40
CA VAL A 323 24.63 21.51 -8.05
C VAL A 323 24.63 21.41 -9.59
N ASP A 324 25.70 20.83 -10.16
CA ASP A 324 25.84 20.64 -11.61
C ASP A 324 25.25 19.30 -12.08
N GLY A 325 24.71 18.49 -11.15
CA GLY A 325 24.11 17.18 -11.44
C GLY A 325 25.10 16.04 -11.53
N ASN A 326 26.36 16.22 -11.12
CA ASN A 326 27.34 15.14 -11.08
C ASN A 326 27.17 14.33 -9.79
N ALA A 327 27.11 13.01 -9.91
CA ALA A 327 27.05 12.13 -8.75
C ALA A 327 28.23 12.39 -7.79
N ILE A 328 27.94 12.44 -6.49
CA ILE A 328 28.95 12.57 -5.44
C ILE A 328 29.01 11.26 -4.66
N GLU A 329 30.14 10.56 -4.77
CA GLU A 329 30.45 9.48 -3.86
C GLU A 329 30.88 10.05 -2.51
N ILE A 330 30.19 9.62 -1.45
CA ILE A 330 30.46 10.06 -0.08
C ILE A 330 30.75 8.83 0.75
N ALA A 331 31.76 8.93 1.61
CA ALA A 331 32.06 7.93 2.62
C ALA A 331 32.05 8.58 4.00
N GLN A 332 31.61 7.84 5.02
CA GLN A 332 31.64 8.27 6.40
C GLN A 332 32.27 7.19 7.28
N TRP A 333 33.22 7.59 8.11
CA TRP A 333 33.89 6.71 9.06
C TRP A 333 34.25 7.49 10.32
N TYR A 334 33.86 6.96 11.49
CA TYR A 334 33.93 7.65 12.79
C TYR A 334 33.37 9.09 12.77
N GLY A 335 32.23 9.29 12.09
CA GLY A 335 31.57 10.61 11.97
C GLY A 335 32.31 11.62 11.09
N THR A 336 33.45 11.25 10.49
CA THR A 336 34.17 12.07 9.52
C THR A 336 33.71 11.71 8.12
N ASN A 337 33.46 12.74 7.29
CA ASN A 337 33.01 12.57 5.92
C ASN A 337 34.19 12.71 4.95
N TYR A 338 34.23 11.84 3.95
CA TYR A 338 35.23 11.77 2.89
C TYR A 338 34.52 11.84 1.54
N ILE A 339 35.15 12.49 0.56
CA ILE A 339 34.66 12.55 -0.81
C ILE A 339 35.34 11.41 -1.58
N GLY A 340 34.58 10.37 -1.91
CA GLY A 340 35.06 9.15 -2.56
C GLY A 340 35.58 8.08 -1.59
N GLU A 341 35.48 6.83 -2.01
CA GLU A 341 36.03 5.67 -1.30
C GLU A 341 37.56 5.73 -1.15
N ASP A 342 38.29 6.21 -2.16
CA ASP A 342 39.75 6.34 -2.11
C ASP A 342 40.20 7.20 -0.92
N ALA A 343 39.50 8.30 -0.66
CA ALA A 343 39.80 9.19 0.48
C ALA A 343 39.51 8.52 1.84
N LEU A 344 38.50 7.65 1.90
CA LEU A 344 38.25 6.81 3.07
C LEU A 344 39.39 5.81 3.27
N LEU A 345 39.79 5.08 2.23
CA LEU A 345 40.85 4.08 2.33
C LEU A 345 42.20 4.72 2.72
N ALA A 346 42.52 5.89 2.17
CA ALA A 346 43.68 6.70 2.56
C ALA A 346 43.64 7.15 4.03
N ALA A 347 42.46 7.31 4.62
CA ALA A 347 42.29 7.61 6.05
C ALA A 347 42.38 6.35 6.93
N VAL A 348 41.97 5.20 6.42
CA VAL A 348 41.99 3.91 7.14
C VAL A 348 43.41 3.32 7.20
N ALA A 349 44.14 3.32 6.09
CA ALA A 349 45.46 2.68 5.98
C ALA A 349 46.46 3.11 7.07
N PRO A 350 46.59 4.41 7.43
CA PRO A 350 47.49 4.84 8.52
C PRO A 350 47.15 4.23 9.90
N THR A 351 45.88 3.87 10.16
CA THR A 351 45.45 3.26 11.43
C THR A 351 45.87 1.80 11.59
N LEU A 352 46.29 1.18 10.48
CA LEU A 352 46.81 -0.18 10.38
C LEU A 352 48.34 -0.24 10.48
N LYS A 353 49.00 0.92 10.62
CA LYS A 353 50.44 0.99 10.83
C LYS A 353 50.85 0.08 12.00
N ASN A 354 51.93 -0.68 11.80
CA ASN A 354 52.44 -1.70 12.71
C ASN A 354 51.48 -2.89 12.97
N LYS A 355 50.25 -2.89 12.46
CA LYS A 355 49.34 -4.05 12.56
C LYS A 355 49.44 -4.94 11.33
N LEU A 356 49.54 -4.32 10.16
CA LEU A 356 49.66 -4.99 8.87
C LEU A 356 50.84 -4.38 8.10
N MET A 357 51.94 -5.12 8.05
CA MET A 357 53.16 -4.77 7.34
C MET A 357 53.56 -5.91 6.40
N LEU A 358 53.66 -5.60 5.11
CA LEU A 358 54.05 -6.56 4.09
C LEU A 358 55.58 -6.72 4.12
N LEU A 359 56.03 -7.97 4.25
CA LEU A 359 57.43 -8.33 4.12
C LEU A 359 57.81 -8.45 2.64
N THR A 360 58.80 -7.67 2.24
CA THR A 360 59.49 -7.75 0.95
C THR A 360 61.00 -7.86 1.17
N THR A 361 61.77 -8.01 0.09
CA THR A 361 63.23 -7.95 0.15
C THR A 361 63.75 -6.91 -0.84
N ASP A 362 64.74 -6.11 -0.42
CA ASP A 362 65.49 -5.20 -1.30
C ASP A 362 66.64 -5.91 -2.04
N GLY A 363 66.66 -7.24 -2.02
CA GLY A 363 67.72 -8.09 -2.56
C GLY A 363 68.79 -8.49 -1.53
N VAL A 364 68.80 -7.88 -0.33
CA VAL A 364 69.77 -8.19 0.73
C VAL A 364 69.12 -8.28 2.11
N ASN A 365 68.18 -7.39 2.42
CA ASN A 365 67.53 -7.26 3.71
C ASN A 365 66.03 -7.48 3.61
N ASN A 366 65.44 -7.86 4.75
CA ASN A 366 63.99 -7.85 4.92
C ASN A 366 63.51 -6.40 5.08
N VAL A 367 62.51 -6.02 4.29
CA VAL A 367 61.87 -4.70 4.33
C VAL A 367 60.41 -4.89 4.66
N TYR A 368 59.95 -4.21 5.72
CA TYR A 368 58.56 -4.24 6.16
C TYR A 368 57.89 -2.91 5.84
N THR A 369 56.92 -2.93 4.94
CA THR A 369 56.17 -1.73 4.51
C THR A 369 54.76 -1.81 5.06
N SER A 370 54.25 -0.74 5.66
CA SER A 370 52.86 -0.71 6.13
C SER A 370 51.90 -0.87 4.96
N ILE A 371 50.77 -1.51 5.20
CA ILE A 371 49.67 -1.55 4.24
C ILE A 371 49.31 -0.14 3.76
N ASP A 372 49.06 0.01 2.47
CA ASP A 372 48.57 1.24 1.87
C ASP A 372 47.13 1.12 1.38
N ASP A 373 46.55 2.23 0.96
CA ASP A 373 45.16 2.35 0.50
C ASP A 373 44.87 1.52 -0.75
N SER A 374 45.83 1.40 -1.67
CA SER A 374 45.68 0.58 -2.89
C SER A 374 45.55 -0.92 -2.60
N GLN A 375 45.95 -1.36 -1.41
CA GLN A 375 45.86 -2.75 -0.96
C GLN A 375 44.58 -3.04 -0.17
N LEU A 376 43.69 -2.06 -0.01
CA LEU A 376 42.43 -2.16 0.71
C LEU A 376 41.24 -2.02 -0.25
N GLN A 377 40.11 -2.60 0.13
CA GLN A 377 38.82 -2.39 -0.54
C GLN A 377 37.68 -2.37 0.47
N CYS A 378 36.60 -1.67 0.14
CA CYS A 378 35.33 -1.76 0.84
C CYS A 378 34.49 -2.94 0.33
N VAL A 379 33.86 -3.68 1.25
CA VAL A 379 33.03 -4.85 0.95
C VAL A 379 31.75 -4.80 1.79
N ALA A 380 30.59 -4.85 1.14
CA ALA A 380 29.28 -4.93 1.79
C ALA A 380 28.89 -6.38 2.12
N GLY A 381 27.92 -6.56 3.03
CA GLY A 381 27.34 -7.87 3.35
C GLY A 381 28.25 -8.80 4.17
N LEU A 382 29.35 -8.29 4.72
CA LEU A 382 30.22 -9.05 5.59
C LEU A 382 29.62 -9.18 7.01
N LEU A 383 29.93 -10.29 7.69
CA LEU A 383 29.43 -10.58 9.02
C LEU A 383 29.73 -9.43 10.01
N GLY A 384 28.69 -9.00 10.74
CA GLY A 384 28.79 -7.92 11.73
C GLY A 384 28.91 -6.53 11.12
N ALA A 385 28.49 -6.34 9.86
CA ALA A 385 28.17 -5.06 9.27
C ALA A 385 26.65 -5.00 9.07
N GLU A 386 26.04 -3.83 9.28
CA GLU A 386 24.66 -3.59 8.88
C GLU A 386 24.53 -3.58 7.35
N SER A 387 23.30 -3.71 6.82
CA SER A 387 23.05 -3.76 5.36
C SER A 387 23.51 -2.52 4.59
N TYR A 388 23.64 -1.38 5.27
CA TYR A 388 24.11 -0.11 4.72
C TYR A 388 25.59 0.18 5.00
N GLU A 389 26.30 -0.76 5.62
CA GLU A 389 27.70 -0.62 6.00
C GLU A 389 28.61 -1.46 5.10
N VAL A 390 29.86 -1.02 5.02
CA VAL A 390 30.95 -1.77 4.42
C VAL A 390 32.02 -2.05 5.46
N LYS A 391 32.67 -3.19 5.33
CA LYS A 391 33.91 -3.52 6.04
C LYS A 391 35.09 -3.53 5.08
N PHE A 392 36.29 -3.53 5.64
CA PHE A 392 37.52 -3.50 4.88
C PHE A 392 38.04 -4.92 4.65
N GLN A 393 38.54 -5.19 3.44
CA GLN A 393 39.30 -6.40 3.11
C GLN A 393 40.53 -6.02 2.29
N LEU A 394 41.46 -6.97 2.15
CA LEU A 394 42.52 -6.86 1.16
C LEU A 394 41.91 -6.73 -0.24
N ALA A 395 42.45 -5.82 -1.06
CA ALA A 395 42.13 -5.74 -2.48
C ALA A 395 42.45 -7.08 -3.18
N GLU A 396 41.76 -7.37 -4.28
CA GLU A 396 41.88 -8.66 -4.99
C GLU A 396 43.30 -8.96 -5.49
N ASP A 397 44.04 -7.92 -5.86
CA ASP A 397 45.43 -7.97 -6.34
C ASP A 397 46.48 -7.82 -5.23
N ALA A 398 46.05 -7.57 -3.98
CA ALA A 398 46.96 -7.46 -2.86
C ALA A 398 47.54 -8.83 -2.48
N PRO A 399 48.81 -8.90 -1.99
CA PRO A 399 49.38 -10.15 -1.50
C PRO A 399 48.52 -10.74 -0.37
N THR A 400 48.23 -12.03 -0.41
CA THR A 400 47.43 -12.70 0.62
C THR A 400 48.27 -13.28 1.76
N THR A 401 49.60 -13.30 1.59
CA THR A 401 50.57 -13.83 2.56
C THR A 401 51.75 -12.89 2.70
N GLY A 402 52.59 -13.12 3.72
CA GLY A 402 53.77 -12.27 3.98
C GLY A 402 53.47 -11.05 4.84
N TRP A 403 52.35 -11.02 5.55
CA TRP A 403 51.96 -9.94 6.44
C TRP A 403 52.43 -10.17 7.87
N TYR A 404 52.85 -9.09 8.51
CA TYR A 404 53.36 -9.08 9.88
C TYR A 404 52.79 -7.90 10.68
N SER A 405 52.61 -8.10 11.98
CA SER A 405 52.43 -7.03 12.97
C SER A 405 53.75 -6.75 13.68
N PHE A 406 53.87 -5.56 14.26
CA PHE A 406 55.04 -5.08 14.98
C PHE A 406 54.62 -4.45 16.31
N ASP A 407 55.13 -4.98 17.42
CA ASP A 407 54.80 -4.50 18.78
C ASP A 407 55.76 -3.42 19.31
N GLY A 408 56.74 -3.00 18.48
CA GLY A 408 57.84 -2.13 18.89
C GLY A 408 59.18 -2.86 19.06
N THR A 409 59.16 -4.19 19.15
CA THR A 409 60.34 -5.04 19.38
C THR A 409 60.45 -6.18 18.36
N GLN A 410 59.33 -6.84 18.04
CA GLN A 410 59.31 -8.03 17.21
C GLN A 410 58.24 -7.98 16.12
N TYR A 411 58.56 -8.56 14.96
CA TYR A 411 57.60 -8.85 13.90
C TYR A 411 56.96 -10.22 14.10
N THR A 412 55.63 -10.28 14.08
CA THR A 412 54.85 -11.52 14.22
C THR A 412 53.99 -11.72 12.98
N ALA A 413 54.01 -12.92 12.40
CA ALA A 413 53.24 -13.22 11.19
C ALA A 413 51.73 -13.12 11.46
N VAL A 414 51.02 -12.44 10.55
CA VAL A 414 49.56 -12.34 10.55
C VAL A 414 49.03 -13.40 9.58
N ALA A 415 48.40 -14.44 10.14
CA ALA A 415 47.92 -15.57 9.37
C ALA A 415 46.65 -15.25 8.55
N ASP A 416 45.80 -14.37 9.08
CA ASP A 416 44.56 -13.93 8.44
C ASP A 416 44.45 -12.41 8.51
N VAL A 417 44.76 -11.75 7.41
CA VAL A 417 44.72 -10.30 7.30
C VAL A 417 43.30 -9.78 7.33
N ASN A 418 42.36 -10.49 6.69
CA ASN A 418 40.96 -10.08 6.65
C ASN A 418 40.31 -10.19 8.03
N ALA A 419 40.76 -11.12 8.88
CA ALA A 419 40.36 -11.16 10.29
C ALA A 419 40.86 -9.94 11.09
N GLU A 420 42.04 -9.38 10.78
CA GLU A 420 42.50 -8.13 11.39
C GLU A 420 41.74 -6.92 10.86
N LEU A 421 41.47 -6.86 9.55
CA LEU A 421 40.70 -5.79 8.93
C LEU A 421 39.24 -5.78 9.39
N ALA A 422 38.64 -6.95 9.64
CA ALA A 422 37.27 -7.08 10.15
C ALA A 422 37.07 -6.51 11.57
N LYS A 423 38.17 -6.22 12.30
CA LYS A 423 38.14 -5.55 13.62
C LYS A 423 38.03 -4.04 13.52
N ILE A 424 38.24 -3.46 12.33
CA ILE A 424 38.02 -2.04 12.10
C ILE A 424 36.52 -1.79 12.11
N GLU A 425 36.10 -0.69 12.74
CA GLU A 425 34.70 -0.27 12.71
C GLU A 425 34.21 -0.08 11.27
N PRO A 426 33.01 -0.54 10.92
CA PRO A 426 32.44 -0.38 9.59
C PRO A 426 32.38 1.09 9.15
N ALA A 427 32.36 1.28 7.84
CA ALA A 427 32.12 2.58 7.23
C ALA A 427 30.77 2.59 6.50
N LYS A 428 30.25 3.79 6.23
CA LYS A 428 29.08 4.01 5.39
C LYS A 428 29.56 4.58 4.06
N VAL A 429 29.16 3.99 2.92
CA VAL A 429 29.59 4.45 1.60
C VAL A 429 28.39 4.57 0.67
N TRP A 430 28.11 5.79 0.25
CA TRP A 430 27.16 6.13 -0.81
C TRP A 430 27.86 5.95 -2.15
N LYS A 431 28.08 4.70 -2.56
CA LYS A 431 28.85 4.37 -3.76
C LYS A 431 28.18 4.99 -4.99
N ASN A 432 28.93 5.76 -5.79
CA ASN A 432 28.37 6.54 -6.90
C ASN A 432 27.18 7.44 -6.50
N GLY A 433 27.11 7.87 -5.24
CA GLY A 433 26.01 8.65 -4.69
C GLY A 433 24.72 7.87 -4.43
N GLN A 434 24.72 6.54 -4.53
CA GLN A 434 23.49 5.76 -4.38
C GLN A 434 22.98 5.76 -2.94
N THR A 435 21.68 6.02 -2.79
CA THR A 435 20.97 6.00 -1.53
C THR A 435 19.54 5.53 -1.68
N TYR A 436 18.92 5.12 -0.58
CA TYR A 436 17.47 5.01 -0.48
C TYR A 436 16.93 5.78 0.73
N TYR A 437 15.65 6.11 0.64
CA TYR A 437 14.85 6.65 1.73
C TYR A 437 13.54 5.87 1.82
N TYR A 438 12.88 5.90 2.98
CA TYR A 438 11.56 5.27 3.14
C TYR A 438 10.73 5.96 4.21
N ALA A 439 9.41 5.78 4.14
CA ALA A 439 8.48 6.09 5.23
C ALA A 439 7.24 5.19 5.17
N ASP A 440 6.53 5.10 6.29
CA ASP A 440 5.26 4.39 6.38
C ASP A 440 4.16 5.16 5.62
N VAL A 441 3.25 4.42 4.98
CA VAL A 441 2.07 5.02 4.35
C VAL A 441 1.08 5.43 5.43
N LYS A 442 0.88 6.75 5.58
CA LYS A 442 -0.03 7.31 6.56
C LYS A 442 -1.48 7.22 6.08
N HIS A 443 -2.37 6.88 7.01
CA HIS A 443 -3.82 7.06 6.87
C HIS A 443 -4.25 8.38 7.55
N LEU A 444 -5.52 8.53 7.99
CA LEU A 444 -6.12 9.79 8.45
C LEU A 444 -5.71 10.08 9.88
N GLY A 445 -5.74 11.37 10.26
CA GLY A 445 -5.47 11.79 11.64
C GLY A 445 -4.06 11.41 12.08
N ASP A 446 -3.86 10.37 12.87
CA ASP A 446 -2.52 9.85 13.15
C ASP A 446 -2.37 8.35 12.86
N ALA A 447 -3.35 7.80 12.15
CA ALA A 447 -3.36 6.40 11.77
C ALA A 447 -2.38 6.11 10.62
N TYR A 448 -1.93 4.86 10.56
CA TYR A 448 -1.12 4.30 9.47
C TYR A 448 -1.81 3.05 8.94
N GLY A 449 -1.76 2.86 7.64
CA GLY A 449 -2.32 1.68 7.00
C GLY A 449 -2.99 1.97 5.67
N ILE A 450 -3.36 0.89 5.01
CA ILE A 450 -3.97 0.83 3.70
C ILE A 450 -5.40 0.33 3.87
N VAL A 451 -6.39 1.10 3.41
CA VAL A 451 -7.81 0.76 3.46
C VAL A 451 -8.34 0.63 2.05
N ARG A 452 -9.23 -0.34 1.82
CA ARG A 452 -9.77 -0.61 0.49
C ARG A 452 -10.52 0.60 -0.04
N ASN A 453 -10.57 0.73 -1.35
CA ASN A 453 -11.20 1.85 -2.03
C ASN A 453 -10.59 3.20 -1.57
N HIS A 454 -9.27 3.24 -1.31
CA HIS A 454 -8.49 4.46 -1.00
C HIS A 454 -7.28 4.70 -1.92
N SER A 455 -6.99 5.98 -2.26
CA SER A 455 -5.95 6.45 -3.20
C SER A 455 -4.94 7.26 -2.45
N TYR A 456 -3.80 6.64 -2.17
CA TYR A 456 -2.69 7.29 -1.50
C TYR A 456 -1.78 7.89 -2.57
N LYS A 457 -1.85 9.22 -2.77
CA LYS A 457 -0.92 9.95 -3.64
C LYS A 457 0.16 10.60 -2.78
N ILE A 458 1.34 10.03 -2.84
CA ILE A 458 2.50 10.44 -2.04
C ILE A 458 3.36 11.36 -2.91
N ASN A 459 3.29 12.67 -2.68
CA ASN A 459 4.12 13.64 -3.37
C ASN A 459 5.36 13.96 -2.54
N ILE A 460 6.54 13.58 -2.98
CA ILE A 460 7.80 13.95 -2.33
C ILE A 460 8.07 15.43 -2.63
N THR A 461 8.09 16.25 -1.60
CA THR A 461 8.26 17.71 -1.69
C THR A 461 9.64 18.17 -1.21
N GLY A 462 10.39 17.30 -0.53
CA GLY A 462 11.75 17.60 -0.10
C GLY A 462 12.49 16.39 0.46
N VAL A 463 13.80 16.52 0.53
CA VAL A 463 14.71 15.54 1.14
C VAL A 463 15.65 16.29 2.07
N LYS A 464 15.97 15.73 3.24
CA LYS A 464 17.08 16.21 4.08
C LYS A 464 18.03 15.06 4.42
N GLY A 465 19.31 15.40 4.50
CA GLY A 465 20.36 14.42 4.71
C GLY A 465 20.55 13.47 3.52
N TRP A 466 21.46 12.53 3.69
CA TRP A 466 21.98 11.70 2.60
C TRP A 466 21.22 10.39 2.39
N GLY A 467 20.17 10.12 3.16
CA GLY A 467 19.48 8.84 3.12
C GLY A 467 20.35 7.69 3.62
N THR A 468 19.87 6.47 3.43
CA THR A 468 20.63 5.27 3.80
C THR A 468 21.60 4.91 2.68
N PRO A 469 22.89 4.69 2.96
CA PRO A 469 23.88 4.36 1.93
C PRO A 469 23.54 3.07 1.18
N VAL A 470 23.81 3.06 -0.12
CA VAL A 470 23.77 1.86 -0.96
C VAL A 470 25.14 1.66 -1.58
N TYR A 471 25.84 0.59 -1.18
CA TYR A 471 27.12 0.21 -1.76
C TYR A 471 26.96 -0.78 -2.91
N ALA A 472 26.11 -1.79 -2.71
CA ALA A 472 25.83 -2.84 -3.69
C ALA A 472 24.33 -2.81 -4.06
N PRO A 473 23.92 -2.12 -5.13
CA PRO A 473 22.50 -1.89 -5.45
C PRO A 473 21.71 -3.16 -5.80
N ASN A 474 22.41 -4.24 -6.14
CA ASN A 474 21.80 -5.54 -6.43
C ASN A 474 21.71 -6.46 -5.20
N MET A 475 22.19 -6.00 -4.04
CA MET A 475 22.06 -6.75 -2.79
C MET A 475 20.66 -6.54 -2.22
N GLU A 476 19.99 -7.63 -1.86
CA GLU A 476 18.71 -7.57 -1.16
C GLU A 476 18.90 -7.05 0.26
N ILE A 477 18.03 -6.13 0.67
CA ILE A 477 17.96 -5.56 2.00
C ILE A 477 16.69 -6.11 2.65
N GLU A 478 16.85 -6.92 3.70
CA GLU A 478 15.74 -7.60 4.40
C GLU A 478 14.73 -6.62 5.02
N THR A 479 15.21 -5.48 5.51
CA THR A 479 14.36 -4.46 6.13
C THR A 479 14.95 -3.08 5.89
N PRO A 480 14.13 -2.08 5.48
CA PRO A 480 14.57 -0.70 5.40
C PRO A 480 15.00 -0.20 6.77
N VAL A 481 16.22 0.29 6.85
CA VAL A 481 16.81 0.84 8.08
C VAL A 481 17.30 2.27 7.86
N LYS A 482 17.23 3.09 8.91
CA LYS A 482 17.86 4.41 8.99
C LYS A 482 19.15 4.29 9.82
N PRO A 483 20.30 4.79 9.34
CA PRO A 483 21.53 4.82 10.14
C PRO A 483 21.34 5.58 11.46
N THR A 484 21.99 5.12 12.52
CA THR A 484 21.85 5.65 13.90
C THR A 484 22.44 7.06 14.11
N ASP A 485 23.39 7.48 13.26
CA ASP A 485 24.03 8.80 13.36
C ASP A 485 23.33 9.84 12.49
N LYS A 486 22.19 10.34 12.99
CA LYS A 486 21.53 11.62 12.67
C LYS A 486 21.17 11.98 11.20
N GLU A 487 19.86 12.18 11.05
CA GLU A 487 19.12 13.05 10.12
C GLU A 487 18.95 12.61 8.65
N THR A 488 18.26 11.50 8.39
CA THR A 488 17.70 11.17 7.07
C THR A 488 16.19 11.42 7.03
N TYR A 489 15.78 12.37 6.20
CA TYR A 489 14.38 12.81 6.10
C TYR A 489 13.89 12.84 4.66
N ILE A 490 12.66 12.37 4.46
CA ILE A 490 11.85 12.76 3.31
C ILE A 490 10.74 13.66 3.84
N SER A 491 10.55 14.82 3.22
CA SER A 491 9.29 15.56 3.32
C SER A 491 8.42 15.10 2.16
N ALA A 492 7.35 14.40 2.46
CA ALA A 492 6.33 14.04 1.48
C ALA A 492 4.99 14.64 1.91
N GLU A 493 4.32 15.29 0.97
CA GLU A 493 2.92 15.64 1.08
C GLU A 493 2.11 14.45 0.57
N ILE A 494 1.48 13.72 1.49
CA ILE A 494 0.57 12.64 1.12
C ILE A 494 -0.81 13.26 0.97
N ASN A 495 -1.25 13.41 -0.28
CA ASN A 495 -2.64 13.68 -0.60
C ASN A 495 -3.30 12.33 -0.77
N VAL A 496 -3.95 11.82 0.26
CA VAL A 496 -4.89 10.74 0.00
C VAL A 496 -6.16 11.40 -0.53
N LEU A 497 -6.83 10.83 -1.54
CA LEU A 497 -8.01 11.42 -2.20
C LEU A 497 -9.07 10.36 -2.51
N SER A 498 -10.38 10.62 -2.26
CA SER A 498 -11.48 9.64 -2.52
C SER A 498 -11.41 8.98 -3.85
N TRP A 499 -11.61 7.67 -3.88
CA TRP A 499 -10.90 6.69 -3.03
C TRP A 499 -10.43 7.07 -1.57
N ARG A 500 -11.28 7.12 -0.52
CA ARG A 500 -11.26 8.25 0.49
C ARG A 500 -9.99 9.07 0.83
N VAL A 501 -10.11 10.41 0.75
CA VAL A 501 -9.12 11.40 1.25
C VAL A 501 -8.81 11.24 2.69
N VAL A 502 -7.54 11.33 2.93
CA VAL A 502 -6.93 11.10 4.20
C VAL A 502 -5.76 12.09 4.34
N SER A 503 -6.07 13.30 4.82
CA SER A 503 -5.11 14.39 4.96
C SER A 503 -4.41 14.34 6.31
N ASN A 504 -3.09 14.49 6.31
CA ASN A 504 -2.30 14.67 7.51
C ASN A 504 -1.06 15.54 7.29
N ASP A 505 -1.01 16.65 8.02
CA ASP A 505 0.23 17.39 8.23
C ASP A 505 1.05 16.65 9.28
N VAL A 506 2.21 16.17 8.85
CA VAL A 506 3.10 15.43 9.72
C VAL A 506 4.48 16.04 9.67
N ALA A 507 4.89 16.56 10.82
CA ALA A 507 6.30 16.66 11.15
C ALA A 507 6.69 15.34 11.84
N LEU A 508 7.57 14.56 11.22
CA LEU A 508 8.21 13.41 11.84
C LEU A 508 9.73 13.53 11.76
N GLU A 509 10.34 13.13 12.87
CA GLU A 509 11.76 13.18 13.19
C GLU A 509 12.53 11.90 12.79
#